data_AF-A0A1J4WI60-F1
#
_entry.id   AF-A0A1J4WI60-F1
#
_cell.length_a   1.000
_cell.length_b   1.000
_cell.length_c   1.000
_cell.angle_alpha   90.00
_cell.angle_beta   90.00
_cell.angle_gamma   90.00
#
_symmetry.space_group_name_H-M   'P 1'
#
loop_
_entity.id
_entity.type
_entity.pdbx_description
1 polymer ?
#
loop_
_entity_poly.entity_id
_entity_poly.type
_entity_poly.pdbx_seq_one_letter_code
_entity_poly.pdbx_strand_id
1 'polypeptide(L)'
;MPKKYTSEQFWKLYEKLPQELKDALFAEETGNNIYEICERNGISENLDQIVEYVGQVLVGVLPPDELPETLEKEIKLEKEVAKKVSQEINRFIFYPVKTSLEELYKIEIAPIAGTPVRPPPRKKIEAEKPEKPEREDVYREPIE
;
A
#
# COMPACT_ATOMS: atom_id res chain seq x y z
N MET A 1 -5.80 -11.97 7.68
CA MET A 1 -5.35 -10.88 8.56
C MET A 1 -4.17 -10.24 7.87
N PRO A 2 -4.23 -8.94 7.51
CA PRO A 2 -3.09 -8.29 6.88
C PRO A 2 -1.87 -8.44 7.81
N LYS A 3 -0.68 -8.59 7.22
CA LYS A 3 0.57 -8.77 7.97
C LYS A 3 0.79 -7.56 8.89
N LYS A 4 0.30 -7.64 10.13
CA LYS A 4 0.64 -6.67 11.18
C LYS A 4 2.13 -6.81 11.44
N TYR A 5 2.90 -5.80 11.07
CA TYR A 5 4.31 -5.76 11.44
C TYR A 5 4.41 -5.61 12.96
N THR A 6 5.44 -6.19 13.57
CA THR A 6 5.61 -6.12 15.02
C THR A 6 5.91 -4.69 15.45
N SER A 7 5.66 -4.34 16.73
CA SER A 7 6.01 -3.02 17.25
C SER A 7 7.49 -2.68 17.03
N GLU A 8 8.37 -3.68 17.08
CA GLU A 8 9.79 -3.50 16.78
C GLU A 8 10.04 -3.17 15.30
N GLN A 9 9.30 -3.79 14.38
CA GLN A 9 9.39 -3.47 12.95
C GLN A 9 8.88 -2.06 12.66
N PHE A 10 7.81 -1.64 13.35
CA PHE A 10 7.32 -0.25 13.27
C PHE A 10 8.41 0.74 13.65
N TRP A 11 9.02 0.58 14.82
CA TRP A 11 10.05 1.49 15.30
C TRP A 11 11.24 1.57 14.35
N LYS A 12 11.69 0.44 13.79
CA LYS A 12 12.78 0.41 12.80
C LYS A 12 12.47 1.17 11.52
N LEU A 13 11.21 1.15 11.07
CA LEU A 13 10.77 1.90 9.91
C LEU A 13 10.64 3.38 10.28
N TYR A 14 9.95 3.67 11.38
CA TYR A 14 9.76 5.01 11.93
C TYR A 14 11.07 5.77 12.09
N GLU A 15 12.10 5.17 12.67
CA GLU A 15 13.40 5.82 12.86
C GLU A 15 14.01 6.34 11.56
N LYS A 16 13.81 5.62 10.45
CA LYS A 16 14.34 5.95 9.12
C LYS A 16 13.48 6.96 8.35
N LEU A 17 12.28 7.27 8.83
CA LEU A 17 11.40 8.21 8.14
C LEU A 17 11.94 9.64 8.22
N PRO A 18 11.83 10.42 7.12
CA PRO A 18 11.97 11.87 7.14
C PRO A 18 11.04 12.51 8.19
N GLN A 19 11.46 13.66 8.73
CA GLN A 19 10.71 14.36 9.77
C GLN A 19 9.28 14.69 9.33
N GLU A 20 9.10 15.10 8.06
CA GLU A 20 7.78 15.43 7.51
C GLU A 20 6.80 14.24 7.56
N LEU A 21 7.26 13.00 7.34
CA LEU A 21 6.39 11.82 7.44
C LEU A 21 6.06 11.47 8.88
N LYS A 22 7.01 11.68 9.80
CA LYS A 22 6.78 11.52 11.25
C LYS A 22 5.74 12.53 11.73
N ASP A 23 5.86 13.77 11.31
CA ASP A 23 4.93 14.85 11.66
C ASP A 23 3.53 14.54 11.10
N ALA A 24 3.43 14.12 9.83
CA ALA A 24 2.15 13.76 9.23
C ALA A 24 1.48 12.55 9.90
N LEU A 25 2.24 11.59 10.44
CA LEU A 25 1.73 10.45 11.19
C LEU A 25 1.03 10.85 12.50
N PHE A 26 1.52 11.91 13.16
CA PHE A 26 0.99 12.39 14.45
C PHE A 26 0.22 13.70 14.35
N ALA A 27 0.08 14.26 13.14
CA ALA A 27 -0.66 15.48 12.90
C ALA A 27 -2.17 15.25 13.11
N GLU A 28 -2.79 16.11 13.89
CA GLU A 28 -4.24 16.14 14.08
C GLU A 28 -4.97 16.33 12.74
N GLU A 29 -4.42 17.17 11.86
CA GLU A 29 -4.95 17.42 10.52
C GLU A 29 -5.07 16.14 9.69
N THR A 30 -4.11 15.22 9.77
CA THR A 30 -4.18 13.93 9.08
C THR A 30 -5.37 13.12 9.56
N GLY A 31 -5.57 13.02 10.88
CA GLY A 31 -6.72 12.31 11.46
C GLY A 31 -8.05 12.93 11.05
N ASN A 32 -8.14 14.26 11.11
CA ASN A 32 -9.34 15.00 10.71
C ASN A 32 -9.66 14.80 9.21
N ASN A 33 -8.65 14.88 8.35
CA ASN A 33 -8.81 14.64 6.91
C ASN A 33 -9.32 13.21 6.63
N ILE A 34 -8.78 12.19 7.31
CA ILE A 34 -9.27 10.80 7.15
C ILE A 34 -10.72 10.69 7.59
N TYR A 35 -11.07 11.26 8.75
CA TYR A 35 -12.42 11.25 9.27
C TYR A 35 -13.42 11.90 8.30
N GLU A 36 -13.12 13.10 7.81
CA GLU A 36 -13.98 13.82 6.87
C GLU A 36 -14.15 13.07 5.55
N ILE A 37 -13.09 12.44 5.02
CA ILE A 37 -13.18 11.62 3.80
C ILE A 37 -14.09 10.41 4.02
N CYS A 38 -13.99 9.75 5.18
CA CYS A 38 -14.83 8.60 5.50
C CYS A 38 -16.30 9.00 5.63
N GLU A 39 -16.59 10.08 6.35
CA GLU A 39 -17.94 10.63 6.52
C GLU A 39 -18.56 11.00 5.17
N ARG A 40 -17.82 11.73 4.32
CA ARG A 40 -18.32 12.18 3.00
C ARG A 40 -18.61 11.03 2.03
N ASN A 41 -17.99 9.87 2.24
CA ASN A 41 -18.17 8.70 1.40
C ASN A 41 -19.04 7.61 2.07
N GLY A 42 -19.56 7.86 3.27
CA GLY A 42 -20.44 6.93 3.99
C GLY A 42 -19.75 5.66 4.45
N ILE A 43 -18.44 5.70 4.74
CA ILE A 43 -17.61 4.55 5.11
C ILE A 43 -17.00 4.69 6.51
N SER A 44 -17.62 5.48 7.38
CA SER A 44 -17.14 5.75 8.74
C SER A 44 -16.97 4.50 9.60
N GLU A 45 -17.69 3.41 9.29
CA GLU A 45 -17.51 2.11 9.93
C GLU A 45 -16.12 1.49 9.68
N ASN A 46 -15.44 1.89 8.60
CA ASN A 46 -14.12 1.39 8.20
C ASN A 46 -12.99 2.35 8.59
N LEU A 47 -13.28 3.40 9.37
CA LEU A 47 -12.33 4.45 9.70
C LEU A 47 -11.03 3.91 10.30
N ASP A 48 -11.14 3.02 11.29
CA ASP A 48 -9.96 2.43 11.95
C ASP A 48 -9.04 1.69 10.97
N GLN A 49 -9.63 0.97 10.01
CA GLN A 49 -8.88 0.24 8.99
C GLN A 49 -8.23 1.19 8.00
N ILE A 50 -8.93 2.25 7.59
CA ILE A 50 -8.40 3.25 6.66
C ILE A 50 -7.24 4.00 7.32
N VAL A 51 -7.36 4.38 8.59
CA VAL A 51 -6.27 4.97 9.37
C VAL A 51 -5.07 4.04 9.40
N GLU A 52 -5.28 2.73 9.64
CA GLU A 52 -4.20 1.74 9.63
C GLU A 52 -3.49 1.67 8.27
N TYR A 53 -4.22 1.62 7.15
CA TYR A 53 -3.62 1.58 5.82
C TYR A 53 -2.93 2.89 5.41
N VAL A 54 -3.51 4.04 5.76
CA VAL A 54 -2.85 5.34 5.53
C VAL A 54 -1.54 5.41 6.31
N GLY A 55 -1.53 4.94 7.57
CA GLY A 55 -0.31 4.82 8.36
C GLY A 55 0.72 3.88 7.72
N GLN A 56 0.28 2.74 7.18
CA GLN A 56 1.16 1.82 6.44
C GLN A 56 1.82 2.49 5.22
N VAL A 57 1.10 3.39 4.53
CA VAL A 57 1.68 4.15 3.42
C VAL A 57 2.77 5.11 3.92
N LEU A 58 2.45 5.90 4.95
CA LEU A 58 3.37 6.89 5.53
C LEU A 58 4.64 6.26 6.12
N VAL A 59 4.56 5.02 6.60
CA VAL A 59 5.70 4.29 7.19
C VAL A 59 6.53 3.53 6.14
N GLY A 60 6.09 3.46 4.88
CA GLY A 60 6.86 2.79 3.82
C GLY A 60 6.46 1.34 3.55
N VAL A 61 5.36 0.84 4.13
CA VAL A 61 4.94 -0.57 4.03
C VAL A 61 4.04 -0.81 2.82
N LEU A 62 3.14 0.13 2.52
CA LEU A 62 2.17 0.03 1.43
C LEU A 62 2.40 1.17 0.42
N PRO A 63 2.71 0.89 -0.85
CA PRO A 63 2.82 1.94 -1.85
C PRO A 63 1.49 2.71 -2.00
N PRO A 64 1.54 4.05 -2.17
CA PRO A 64 0.32 4.85 -2.32
C PRO A 64 -0.55 4.43 -3.52
N ASP A 65 0.08 3.91 -4.59
CA ASP A 65 -0.60 3.40 -5.79
C ASP A 65 -1.35 2.08 -5.55
N GLU A 66 -0.94 1.29 -4.55
CA GLU A 66 -1.60 0.02 -4.18
C GLU A 66 -2.76 0.24 -3.18
N LEU A 67 -2.92 1.46 -2.64
CA LEU A 67 -3.99 1.80 -1.71
C LEU A 67 -5.40 1.51 -2.24
N PRO A 68 -5.82 1.94 -3.46
CA PRO A 68 -7.19 1.71 -3.94
C PRO A 68 -7.52 0.21 -4.06
N GLU A 69 -6.57 -0.60 -4.54
CA GLU A 69 -6.74 -2.05 -4.64
C GLU A 69 -6.80 -2.71 -3.25
N THR A 70 -6.05 -2.20 -2.29
CA THR A 70 -6.05 -2.66 -0.90
C THR A 70 -7.39 -2.36 -0.22
N LEU A 71 -7.93 -1.15 -0.41
CA LEU A 71 -9.25 -0.77 0.09
C LEU A 71 -10.37 -1.64 -0.50
N GLU A 72 -10.28 -1.97 -1.80
CA GLU A 72 -11.23 -2.88 -2.46
C GLU A 72 -11.15 -4.31 -1.91
N LYS A 73 -9.93 -4.86 -1.72
CA LYS A 73 -9.76 -6.27 -1.38
C LYS A 73 -9.86 -6.57 0.11
N GLU A 74 -9.25 -5.74 0.94
CA GLU A 74 -9.12 -6.00 2.38
C GLU A 74 -10.29 -5.43 3.17
N ILE A 75 -10.76 -4.22 2.82
CA ILE A 75 -11.91 -3.56 3.45
C ILE A 75 -13.22 -3.94 2.74
N LYS A 76 -13.15 -4.49 1.51
CA LYS A 76 -14.31 -4.85 0.70
C LYS A 76 -15.17 -3.64 0.31
N LEU A 77 -14.54 -2.48 0.15
CA LEU A 77 -15.21 -1.30 -0.38
C LEU A 77 -15.59 -1.50 -1.85
N GLU A 78 -16.69 -0.89 -2.28
CA GLU A 78 -17.04 -0.84 -3.69
C GLU A 78 -15.93 -0.14 -4.48
N LYS A 79 -15.59 -0.68 -5.66
CA LYS A 79 -14.47 -0.21 -6.48
C LYS A 79 -14.48 1.31 -6.72
N GLU A 80 -15.64 1.88 -7.02
CA GLU A 80 -15.77 3.33 -7.26
C GLU A 80 -15.52 4.13 -5.98
N VAL A 81 -16.01 3.65 -4.83
CA VAL A 81 -15.78 4.27 -3.51
C VAL A 81 -14.30 4.15 -3.13
N ALA A 82 -13.69 2.98 -3.26
CA ALA A 82 -12.28 2.75 -2.97
C ALA A 82 -11.37 3.69 -3.78
N LYS A 83 -11.66 3.83 -5.08
CA LYS A 83 -10.94 4.76 -5.97
C LYS A 83 -11.11 6.21 -5.54
N LYS A 84 -12.33 6.65 -5.23
CA LYS A 84 -12.61 8.02 -4.81
C LYS A 84 -11.92 8.36 -3.48
N VAL A 85 -12.04 7.48 -2.49
CA VAL A 85 -11.40 7.62 -1.17
C VAL A 85 -9.88 7.69 -1.31
N SER A 86 -9.29 6.78 -2.11
CA SER A 86 -7.86 6.81 -2.39
C SER A 86 -7.41 8.12 -3.07
N GLN A 87 -8.20 8.68 -3.98
CA GLN A 87 -7.89 9.97 -4.60
C GLN A 87 -7.94 11.12 -3.59
N GLU A 88 -8.92 11.12 -2.70
CA GLU A 88 -9.04 12.15 -1.65
C GLU A 88 -7.87 12.04 -0.67
N ILE A 89 -7.53 10.84 -0.20
CA ILE A 89 -6.37 10.57 0.66
C ILE A 89 -5.08 11.03 -0.02
N ASN A 90 -4.87 10.67 -1.29
CA ASN A 90 -3.72 11.11 -2.07
C ASN A 90 -3.60 12.64 -2.07
N ARG A 91 -4.71 13.35 -2.24
CA ARG A 91 -4.71 14.80 -2.36
C ARG A 91 -4.52 15.53 -1.02
N PHE A 92 -5.17 15.07 0.04
CA PHE A 92 -5.20 15.78 1.32
C PHE A 92 -4.11 15.31 2.29
N ILE A 93 -3.60 14.09 2.13
CA ILE A 93 -2.68 13.49 3.10
C ILE A 93 -1.32 13.23 2.46
N PHE A 94 -1.27 12.62 1.27
CA PHE A 94 0.02 12.26 0.65
C PHE A 94 0.65 13.40 -0.14
N TYR A 95 -0.14 14.28 -0.75
CA TYR A 95 0.39 15.41 -1.52
C TYR A 95 1.20 16.41 -0.68
N PRO A 96 0.78 16.79 0.54
CA PRO A 96 1.59 17.67 1.40
C PRO A 96 2.98 17.10 1.73
N VAL A 97 3.09 15.78 1.88
CA VAL A 97 4.35 15.07 2.17
C VAL A 97 4.92 14.34 0.97
N LYS A 98 4.54 14.77 -0.23
CA LYS A 98 4.88 14.09 -1.48
C LYS A 98 6.37 13.91 -1.62
N THR A 99 7.15 14.97 -1.44
CA THR A 99 8.61 14.94 -1.63
C THR A 99 9.28 13.88 -0.74
N SER A 100 8.85 13.78 0.52
CA SER A 100 9.39 12.81 1.47
C SER A 100 8.91 11.38 1.18
N LEU A 101 7.68 11.20 0.67
CA LEU A 101 7.19 9.91 0.18
C LEU A 101 7.92 9.45 -1.08
N GLU A 102 8.18 10.36 -2.02
CA GLU A 102 8.96 10.10 -3.24
C GLU A 102 10.38 9.66 -2.89
N GLU A 103 11.01 10.29 -1.90
CA GLU A 103 12.33 9.90 -1.41
C GLU A 103 12.30 8.51 -0.75
N LEU A 104 11.29 8.26 0.10
CA LEU A 104 11.12 6.99 0.82
C LEU A 104 10.98 5.81 -0.15
N TYR A 105 10.13 5.97 -1.18
CA TYR A 105 9.82 4.90 -2.11
C TYR A 105 10.62 4.96 -3.44
N LYS A 106 11.41 6.02 -3.66
CA LYS A 106 12.11 6.31 -4.93
C LYS A 106 11.16 6.33 -6.14
N ILE A 107 9.94 6.82 -5.96
CA ILE A 107 8.90 6.94 -7.00
C ILE A 107 8.68 8.43 -7.25
N GLU A 108 8.39 8.83 -8.49
CA GLU A 108 7.85 10.16 -8.80
C GLU A 108 6.32 10.11 -8.72
N ILE A 109 5.72 10.70 -7.68
CA ILE A 109 4.28 10.76 -7.46
C ILE A 109 3.72 11.92 -8.31
N ALA A 110 3.43 11.68 -9.59
CA ALA A 110 2.83 12.72 -10.44
C ALA A 110 1.40 13.08 -9.98
N PRO A 111 1.01 14.38 -9.98
CA PRO A 111 -0.38 14.77 -9.75
C PRO A 111 -1.26 14.25 -10.90
N ILE A 112 -2.24 13.41 -10.58
CA ILE A 112 -2.94 12.58 -11.56
C ILE A 112 -3.92 13.43 -12.37
N ALA A 113 -3.54 13.78 -13.60
CA ALA A 113 -4.42 14.18 -14.69
C ALA A 113 -4.25 13.19 -15.86
N GLY A 114 -5.04 12.10 -15.84
CA GLY A 114 -5.30 11.23 -16.98
C GLY A 114 -4.24 10.15 -17.31
N THR A 115 -4.68 8.88 -17.21
CA THR A 115 -4.14 7.66 -17.86
C THR A 115 -2.99 6.91 -17.15
N PRO A 116 -2.69 5.65 -17.57
CA PRO A 116 -2.74 4.44 -16.74
C PRO A 116 -1.37 4.13 -16.10
N VAL A 117 -1.31 4.11 -14.77
CA VAL A 117 -0.05 3.86 -14.05
C VAL A 117 0.28 2.37 -14.12
N ARG A 118 1.32 2.05 -14.90
CA ARG A 118 2.04 0.77 -14.85
C ARG A 118 2.68 0.65 -13.46
N PRO A 119 2.55 -0.48 -12.75
CA PRO A 119 3.18 -0.64 -11.45
C PRO A 119 4.71 -0.55 -11.60
N PRO A 120 5.43 0.05 -10.63
CA PRO A 120 6.88 -0.07 -10.58
C PRO A 120 7.25 -1.56 -10.43
N PRO A 121 8.40 -1.99 -10.98
CA PRO A 121 8.80 -3.39 -10.91
C PRO A 121 9.03 -3.76 -9.44
N ARG A 122 8.08 -4.49 -8.85
CA ARG A 122 8.25 -5.17 -7.57
C ARG A 122 9.55 -5.96 -7.65
N LYS A 123 10.57 -5.51 -6.93
CA LYS A 123 11.83 -6.23 -6.77
C LYS A 123 11.46 -7.58 -6.18
N LYS A 124 11.56 -8.64 -7.00
CA LYS A 124 11.28 -10.01 -6.60
C LYS A 124 12.14 -10.31 -5.37
N ILE A 125 11.51 -10.35 -4.20
CA ILE A 125 12.08 -11.07 -3.07
C ILE A 125 11.95 -12.53 -3.49
N GLU A 126 13.10 -13.15 -3.77
CA GLU A 126 13.23 -14.59 -3.99
C GLU A 126 12.54 -15.33 -2.85
N ALA A 127 11.31 -15.79 -3.11
CA ALA A 127 10.71 -16.86 -2.35
C ALA A 127 11.22 -18.15 -2.98
N GLU A 128 12.17 -18.78 -2.30
CA GLU A 128 12.61 -20.14 -2.51
C GLU A 128 11.41 -21.05 -2.82
N LYS A 129 11.41 -21.60 -4.05
CA LYS A 129 10.56 -22.74 -4.40
C LYS A 129 11.01 -23.92 -3.53
N PRO A 130 10.13 -24.59 -2.76
CA PRO A 130 10.45 -25.93 -2.32
C PRO A 130 10.44 -26.85 -3.56
N GLU A 131 11.58 -27.49 -3.82
CA GLU A 131 11.75 -28.55 -4.82
C GLU A 131 10.69 -29.65 -4.59
N LYS A 132 9.90 -29.93 -5.62
CA LYS A 132 9.23 -31.22 -5.76
C LYS A 132 10.21 -32.14 -6.50
N PRO A 133 10.57 -33.32 -5.97
CA PRO A 133 11.36 -34.27 -6.74
C PRO A 133 10.54 -34.79 -7.93
N GLU A 134 11.08 -34.55 -9.12
CA GLU A 134 10.59 -35.02 -10.40
C GLU A 134 10.79 -36.54 -10.46
N ARG A 135 9.70 -37.29 -10.62
CA ARG A 135 9.75 -38.74 -10.83
C ARG A 135 10.31 -38.98 -12.23
N GLU A 136 11.40 -39.72 -12.36
CA GLU A 136 11.90 -40.21 -13.64
C GLU A 136 10.87 -41.16 -14.26
N ASP A 137 10.15 -40.70 -15.28
CA ASP A 137 9.29 -41.55 -16.09
C ASP A 137 10.17 -42.28 -17.12
N VAL A 138 10.71 -43.42 -16.69
CA VAL A 138 11.43 -44.35 -17.56
C VAL A 138 10.38 -45.11 -18.38
N TYR A 139 10.07 -44.65 -19.59
CA TYR A 139 9.68 -45.55 -20.68
C TYR A 139 9.89 -44.91 -22.05
N ARG A 140 10.88 -45.44 -22.78
CA ARG A 140 11.05 -45.20 -24.22
C ARG A 140 11.13 -46.57 -24.88
N GLU A 141 10.05 -47.00 -25.50
CA GLU A 141 10.09 -48.11 -26.46
C GLU A 141 10.65 -47.59 -27.79
N PRO A 142 11.69 -48.20 -28.36
CA PRO A 142 11.97 -48.07 -29.77
C PRO A 142 11.15 -49.10 -30.56
N ILE A 143 10.41 -48.55 -31.49
CA ILE A 143 9.63 -49.22 -32.53
C ILE A 143 10.60 -49.44 -33.70
N GLU A 144 10.84 -50.70 -34.08
CA GLU A 144 10.98 -51.25 -35.45
C GLU A 144 11.39 -52.73 -35.40
#